data_AF-A0A1I0VTK0-F1
#
_entry.id   AF-A0A1I0VTK0-F1
#
_cell.length_a   1.000
_cell.length_b   1.000
_cell.length_c   1.000
_cell.angle_alpha   90.00
_cell.angle_beta   90.00
_cell.angle_gamma   90.00
#
_symmetry.space_group_name_H-M   'P 1'
#
loop_
_entity.id
_entity.type
_entity.pdbx_description
1 polymer ?
#
loop_
_entity_poly.entity_id
_entity_poly.type
_entity_poly.pdbx_seq_one_letter_code
_entity_poly.pdbx_strand_id
1 'polypeptide(L)'
;MHDTAKQPLTAVPGDAALHMTLDSLGLEPDRLDFYQLLLSCTGEEAAEEKRRHALHFRMQGYGRASFIASLEALPAPLLRFPLWRTELERLPGALPRDALLASVHGELGQPPGSFLQTVGWKTAQADIWQSLLALALSQAHPADAALMRQLTDVLRVGYFLRLLDGRLGTLAGQAECRAALVAQLVLPQAIVGAPR
;
A
#
# COMPACT_ATOMS: atom_id res chain seq x y z
N MET A 1 12.79 48.98 15.39
CA MET A 1 12.52 48.42 14.05
C MET A 1 12.54 46.91 14.19
N HIS A 2 11.41 46.25 13.95
CA HIS A 2 11.18 44.87 14.35
C HIS A 2 11.82 43.85 13.42
N ASP A 3 12.62 42.98 14.02
CA ASP A 3 13.11 41.70 13.52
C ASP A 3 11.93 40.76 13.26
N THR A 4 11.73 40.32 12.02
CA THR A 4 10.70 39.34 11.67
C THR A 4 11.35 37.96 11.65
N ALA A 5 11.41 37.33 12.83
CA ALA A 5 11.78 35.94 12.95
C ALA A 5 10.77 35.08 12.19
N LYS A 6 11.24 34.40 11.14
CA LYS A 6 10.51 33.35 10.44
C LYS A 6 10.18 32.23 11.44
N GLN A 7 8.92 32.11 11.84
CA GLN A 7 8.44 30.92 12.51
C GLN A 7 8.56 29.72 11.53
N PRO A 8 9.11 28.58 11.98
CA PRO A 8 9.04 27.36 11.19
C PRO A 8 7.58 26.88 11.18
N LEU A 9 7.05 26.60 9.99
CA LEU A 9 5.81 25.87 9.79
C LEU A 9 5.91 24.53 10.51
N THR A 10 5.27 24.42 11.66
CA THR A 10 5.00 23.14 12.32
C THR A 10 4.09 22.33 11.41
N ALA A 11 4.64 21.34 10.72
CA ALA A 11 3.87 20.33 10.01
C ALA A 11 2.92 19.64 11.01
N VAL A 12 1.62 19.66 10.73
CA VAL A 12 0.64 18.89 11.48
C VAL A 12 1.00 17.41 11.30
N PRO A 13 1.34 16.66 12.37
CA PRO A 13 1.55 15.23 12.28
C PRO A 13 0.17 14.58 12.16
N GLY A 14 -0.33 14.47 10.93
CA GLY A 14 -1.65 13.91 10.63
C GLY A 14 -1.83 13.50 9.17
N ASP A 15 -1.12 14.16 8.23
CA ASP A 15 -1.36 13.96 6.79
C ASP A 15 -0.59 12.76 6.20
N ALA A 16 0.58 12.44 6.75
CA ALA A 16 1.41 11.33 6.30
C ALA A 16 0.77 9.95 6.61
N ALA A 17 0.00 9.83 7.70
CA ALA A 17 -0.68 8.59 8.05
C ALA A 17 -1.87 8.28 7.13
N LEU A 18 -2.34 9.26 6.37
CA LEU A 18 -3.54 9.14 5.52
C LEU A 18 -3.24 8.65 4.10
N HIS A 19 -1.97 8.65 3.67
CA HIS A 19 -1.61 8.37 2.28
C HIS A 19 -0.54 7.27 2.19
N MET A 20 -0.87 6.19 1.49
CA MET A 20 0.07 5.14 1.10
C MET A 20 0.67 5.50 -0.25
N THR A 21 1.92 5.96 -0.25
CA THR A 21 2.72 6.19 -1.45
C THR A 21 3.66 5.00 -1.65
N LEU A 22 4.30 4.93 -2.82
CA LEU A 22 5.33 3.93 -3.10
C LEU A 22 6.45 3.98 -2.03
N ASP A 23 6.91 5.17 -1.67
CA ASP A 23 7.96 5.38 -0.67
C ASP A 23 7.51 4.97 0.74
N SER A 24 6.27 5.31 1.13
CA SER A 24 5.78 4.96 2.47
C SER A 24 5.55 3.45 2.62
N LEU A 25 5.24 2.76 1.52
CA LEU A 25 5.25 1.29 1.44
C LEU A 25 6.67 0.70 1.44
N GLY A 26 7.70 1.53 1.25
CA GLY A 26 9.12 1.13 1.16
C GLY A 26 9.41 0.24 -0.03
N LEU A 27 8.67 0.45 -1.13
CA LEU A 27 8.99 -0.13 -2.41
C LEU A 27 10.08 0.71 -3.06
N GLU A 28 10.95 0.07 -3.85
CA GLU A 28 11.99 0.76 -4.61
C GLU A 28 11.55 0.82 -6.07
N PRO A 29 11.33 2.01 -6.66
CA PRO A 29 10.84 2.15 -8.04
C PRO A 29 11.62 1.33 -9.06
N ASP A 30 12.95 1.30 -8.95
CA ASP A 30 13.85 0.63 -9.89
C ASP A 30 13.77 -0.89 -9.83
N ARG A 31 13.10 -1.45 -8.81
CA ARG A 31 12.87 -2.88 -8.65
C ARG A 31 11.48 -3.34 -9.10
N LEU A 32 10.65 -2.42 -9.57
CA LEU A 32 9.28 -2.69 -10.01
C LEU A 32 9.24 -2.77 -11.53
N ASP A 33 9.53 -3.95 -12.09
CA ASP A 33 9.73 -4.15 -13.52
C ASP A 33 8.54 -3.65 -14.36
N PHE A 34 7.29 -3.94 -13.95
CA PHE A 34 6.09 -3.50 -14.66
C PHE A 34 5.87 -1.98 -14.54
N TYR A 35 6.19 -1.41 -13.38
CA TYR A 35 6.13 0.05 -13.20
C TYR A 35 7.10 0.78 -14.14
N GLN A 36 8.33 0.27 -14.27
CA GLN A 36 9.34 0.83 -15.17
C GLN A 36 8.89 0.76 -16.64
N LEU A 37 8.28 -0.35 -17.06
CA LEU A 37 7.67 -0.47 -18.40
C LEU A 37 6.60 0.60 -18.63
N LEU A 38 5.74 0.83 -17.65
CA LEU A 38 4.69 1.86 -17.77
C LEU A 38 5.28 3.27 -17.82
N LEU A 39 6.39 3.53 -17.12
CA LEU A 39 7.11 4.81 -17.21
C LEU A 39 7.77 5.03 -18.57
N SER A 40 8.23 3.99 -19.25
CA SER A 40 8.81 4.12 -20.59
C SER A 40 7.79 4.44 -21.68
N CYS A 41 6.50 4.20 -21.43
CA CYS A 41 5.43 4.56 -22.35
C CYS A 41 5.26 6.09 -22.39
N THR A 42 5.70 6.72 -23.48
CA THR A 42 5.72 8.17 -23.67
C THR A 42 5.19 8.57 -25.05
N GLY A 43 4.82 9.83 -25.23
CA GLY A 43 4.23 10.33 -26.48
C GLY A 43 2.70 10.26 -26.52
N GLU A 44 2.14 10.54 -27.70
CA GLU A 44 0.68 10.72 -27.90
C GLU A 44 -0.11 9.43 -27.64
N GLU A 45 0.48 8.26 -27.89
CA GLU A 45 -0.17 6.95 -27.72
C GLU A 45 0.08 6.31 -26.34
N ALA A 46 0.81 6.99 -25.44
CA ALA A 46 1.26 6.42 -24.17
C ALA A 46 0.12 5.84 -23.31
N ALA A 47 -1.05 6.48 -23.31
CA ALA A 47 -2.20 6.00 -22.54
C ALA A 47 -2.75 4.67 -23.07
N GLU A 48 -2.77 4.49 -24.40
CA GLU A 48 -3.21 3.24 -25.03
C GLU A 48 -2.18 2.14 -24.84
N GLU A 49 -0.90 2.47 -24.97
CA GLU A 49 0.21 1.55 -24.73
C GLU A 49 0.24 1.04 -23.29
N LYS A 50 0.09 1.93 -22.29
CA LYS A 50 -0.04 1.56 -20.87
C LYS A 50 -1.21 0.59 -20.65
N ARG A 51 -2.36 0.83 -21.31
CA ARG A 51 -3.52 -0.07 -21.22
C ARG A 51 -3.23 -1.45 -21.82
N ARG A 52 -2.59 -1.51 -23.00
CA ARG A 52 -2.19 -2.78 -23.62
C ARG A 52 -1.22 -3.57 -22.73
N HIS A 53 -0.23 -2.89 -22.14
CA HIS A 53 0.68 -3.52 -21.19
C HIS A 53 -0.01 -4.00 -19.91
N ALA A 54 -0.96 -3.23 -19.37
CA ALA A 54 -1.76 -3.67 -18.23
C ALA A 54 -2.55 -4.95 -18.54
N LEU A 55 -3.18 -5.03 -19.72
CA LEU A 55 -3.88 -6.25 -20.15
C LEU A 55 -2.93 -7.44 -20.33
N HIS A 56 -1.75 -7.22 -20.92
CA HIS A 56 -0.74 -8.28 -21.07
C HIS A 56 -0.22 -8.77 -19.71
N PHE A 57 0.10 -7.85 -18.80
CA PHE A 57 0.56 -8.16 -17.45
C PHE A 57 -0.46 -9.01 -16.69
N ARG A 58 -1.76 -8.70 -16.81
CA ARG A 58 -2.85 -9.49 -16.21
C ARG A 58 -2.85 -10.96 -16.67
N MET A 59 -2.40 -11.24 -17.89
CA MET A 59 -2.42 -12.59 -18.47
C MET A 59 -1.11 -13.36 -18.24
N GLN A 60 0.04 -12.68 -18.24
CA GLN A 60 1.35 -13.33 -18.33
C GLN A 60 2.36 -12.88 -17.26
N GLY A 61 2.02 -11.90 -16.43
CA GLY A 61 3.00 -11.20 -15.59
C GLY A 61 3.97 -10.34 -16.42
N TYR A 62 5.00 -9.81 -15.78
CA TYR A 62 6.06 -9.06 -16.47
C TYR A 62 7.34 -9.02 -15.62
N GLY A 63 8.47 -9.44 -16.20
CA GLY A 63 9.73 -9.56 -15.47
C GLY A 63 9.57 -10.49 -14.28
N ARG A 64 9.89 -10.01 -13.08
CA ARG A 64 9.70 -10.74 -11.81
C ARG A 64 8.31 -10.53 -11.20
N ALA A 65 7.52 -9.60 -11.74
CA ALA A 65 6.23 -9.24 -11.18
C ALA A 65 5.15 -10.21 -11.67
N SER A 66 4.30 -10.64 -10.74
CA SER A 66 3.16 -11.49 -11.03
C SER A 66 1.85 -10.75 -10.78
N PHE A 67 0.87 -10.93 -11.67
CA PHE A 67 -0.45 -10.38 -11.46
C PHE A 67 -1.23 -11.24 -10.45
N ILE A 68 -1.84 -10.58 -9.46
CA ILE A 68 -2.70 -11.24 -8.47
C ILE A 68 -4.15 -11.14 -8.93
N ALA A 69 -4.67 -12.24 -9.47
CA ALA A 69 -6.03 -12.32 -10.00
C ALA A 69 -7.11 -12.55 -8.92
N SER A 70 -6.73 -12.99 -7.72
CA SER A 70 -7.64 -13.21 -6.60
C SER A 70 -6.89 -13.08 -5.26
N LEU A 71 -7.62 -12.76 -4.19
CA LEU A 71 -7.04 -12.68 -2.85
C LEU A 71 -6.47 -14.04 -2.37
N GLU A 72 -7.08 -15.14 -2.81
CA GLU A 72 -6.66 -16.51 -2.48
C GLU A 72 -5.29 -16.90 -3.03
N ALA A 73 -4.80 -16.20 -4.05
CA ALA A 73 -3.46 -16.40 -4.59
C ALA A 73 -2.35 -15.89 -3.64
N LEU A 74 -2.70 -15.11 -2.61
CA LEU A 74 -1.73 -14.61 -1.66
C LEU A 74 -1.37 -15.68 -0.61
N PRO A 75 -0.08 -15.84 -0.26
CA PRO A 75 0.34 -16.76 0.78
C PRO A 75 -0.20 -16.35 2.16
N ALA A 76 -0.39 -17.32 3.05
CA ALA A 76 -0.66 -17.02 4.45
C ALA A 76 0.51 -16.21 5.07
N PRO A 77 0.23 -15.22 5.94
CA PRO A 77 -1.08 -14.83 6.47
C PRO A 77 -1.83 -13.76 5.63
N LEU A 78 -1.29 -13.35 4.47
CA LEU A 78 -1.74 -12.17 3.73
C LEU A 78 -3.20 -12.23 3.28
N LEU A 79 -3.70 -13.42 2.91
CA LEU A 79 -5.09 -13.61 2.52
C LEU A 79 -6.08 -13.19 3.64
N ARG A 80 -5.66 -13.23 4.91
CA ARG A 80 -6.49 -12.83 6.06
C ARG A 80 -6.43 -11.34 6.37
N PHE A 81 -5.50 -10.59 5.76
CA PHE A 81 -5.27 -9.19 6.08
C PHE A 81 -6.51 -8.30 5.88
N PRO A 82 -7.35 -8.48 4.85
CA PRO A 82 -8.56 -7.68 4.71
C PRO A 82 -9.54 -7.86 5.88
N LEU A 83 -9.73 -9.11 6.35
CA LEU A 83 -10.53 -9.37 7.55
C LEU A 83 -9.89 -8.73 8.78
N TRP A 84 -8.59 -8.97 8.97
CA TRP A 84 -7.85 -8.47 10.12
C TRP A 84 -7.84 -6.95 10.21
N ARG A 85 -7.76 -6.24 9.08
CA ARG A 85 -7.94 -4.77 9.02
C ARG A 85 -9.26 -4.33 9.64
N THR A 86 -10.36 -5.02 9.34
CA THR A 86 -11.67 -4.69 9.91
C THR A 86 -11.77 -4.99 11.40
N GLU A 87 -11.07 -6.03 11.87
CA GLU A 87 -11.00 -6.38 13.29
C GLU A 87 -10.22 -5.32 14.06
N LEU A 88 -9.04 -4.92 13.55
CA LEU A 88 -8.20 -3.86 14.12
C LEU A 88 -8.93 -2.51 14.18
N GLU A 89 -9.71 -2.17 13.15
CA GLU A 89 -10.47 -0.92 13.10
C GLU A 89 -11.60 -0.87 14.15
N ARG A 90 -12.17 -2.02 14.48
CA ARG A 90 -13.26 -2.18 15.46
C ARG A 90 -12.79 -2.28 16.90
N LEU A 91 -11.49 -2.33 17.16
CA LEU A 91 -10.96 -2.41 18.52
C LEU A 91 -11.43 -1.20 19.36
N PRO A 92 -12.06 -1.44 20.53
CA PRO A 92 -12.58 -0.37 21.37
C PRO A 92 -11.44 0.32 22.16
N GLY A 93 -11.53 1.64 22.28
CA GLY A 93 -10.60 2.46 23.06
C GLY A 93 -9.20 2.61 22.47
N ALA A 94 -8.36 3.40 23.16
CA ALA A 94 -6.94 3.54 22.82
C ALA A 94 -6.18 2.35 23.39
N LEU A 95 -5.74 1.44 22.51
CA LEU A 95 -4.83 0.37 22.91
C LEU A 95 -3.40 0.90 22.99
N PRO A 96 -2.65 0.62 24.07
CA PRO A 96 -1.24 0.91 24.13
C PRO A 96 -0.50 0.19 22.99
N ARG A 97 0.56 0.82 22.47
CA ARG A 97 1.40 0.27 21.41
C ARG A 97 1.86 -1.16 21.69
N ASP A 98 2.24 -1.45 22.93
CA ASP A 98 2.74 -2.78 23.31
C ASP A 98 1.65 -3.86 23.25
N ALA A 99 0.40 -3.50 23.56
CA ALA A 99 -0.74 -4.41 23.42
C ALA A 99 -1.05 -4.70 21.94
N LEU A 100 -0.95 -3.69 21.09
CA LEU A 100 -1.07 -3.86 19.63
C LEU A 100 0.06 -4.74 19.07
N LEU A 101 1.30 -4.51 19.50
CA LEU A 101 2.46 -5.33 19.12
C LEU A 101 2.27 -6.79 19.55
N ALA A 102 1.79 -7.04 20.75
CA ALA A 102 1.54 -8.40 21.25
C ALA A 102 0.44 -9.11 20.44
N SER A 103 -0.68 -8.42 20.16
CA SER A 103 -1.78 -8.93 19.33
C SER A 103 -1.31 -9.27 17.91
N VAL A 104 -0.56 -8.34 17.30
CA VAL A 104 0.01 -8.52 15.96
C VAL A 104 1.02 -9.66 15.91
N HIS A 105 1.87 -9.81 16.93
CA HIS A 105 2.78 -10.94 17.02
C HIS A 105 1.99 -12.25 17.05
N GLY A 106 0.94 -12.35 17.87
CA GLY A 106 0.10 -13.54 17.95
C GLY A 106 -0.46 -14.00 16.60
N GLU A 107 -0.97 -13.07 15.80
CA GLU A 107 -1.51 -13.37 14.46
C GLU A 107 -0.42 -13.70 13.42
N LEU A 108 0.73 -13.03 13.48
CA LEU A 108 1.83 -13.24 12.52
C LEU A 108 2.74 -14.42 12.90
N GLY A 109 2.68 -14.90 14.14
CA GLY A 109 3.61 -15.87 14.72
C GLY A 109 5.05 -15.35 14.89
N GLN A 110 5.28 -14.06 14.66
CA GLN A 110 6.60 -13.41 14.75
C GLN A 110 6.45 -11.89 14.92
N PRO A 111 7.51 -11.18 15.34
CA PRO A 111 7.47 -9.72 15.44
C PRO A 111 7.18 -9.03 14.08
N PRO A 112 6.41 -7.92 14.06
CA PRO A 112 6.06 -7.21 12.82
C PRO A 112 7.28 -6.82 11.99
N GLY A 113 8.33 -6.28 12.64
CA GLY A 113 9.57 -5.91 11.96
C GLY A 113 10.26 -7.09 11.27
N SER A 114 10.20 -8.29 11.83
CA SER A 114 10.77 -9.51 11.22
C SER A 114 9.92 -9.96 10.02
N PHE A 115 8.60 -10.00 10.20
CA PHE A 115 7.66 -10.31 9.11
C PHE A 115 7.86 -9.40 7.89
N LEU A 116 7.96 -8.08 8.12
CA LEU A 116 8.17 -7.08 7.07
C LEU A 116 9.51 -7.21 6.34
N GLN A 117 10.47 -7.96 6.89
CA GLN A 117 11.76 -8.24 6.24
C GLN A 117 11.77 -9.53 5.42
N THR A 118 10.74 -10.38 5.58
CA THR A 118 10.64 -11.65 4.85
C THR A 118 10.57 -11.42 3.34
N VAL A 119 11.15 -12.36 2.58
CA VAL A 119 11.05 -12.35 1.11
C VAL A 119 9.59 -12.47 0.68
N GLY A 120 8.80 -13.30 1.36
CA GLY A 120 7.37 -13.47 1.07
C GLY A 120 6.58 -12.17 1.16
N TRP A 121 6.77 -11.37 2.22
CA TRP A 121 6.12 -10.06 2.32
C TRP A 121 6.59 -9.10 1.22
N LYS A 122 7.91 -8.97 1.02
CA LYS A 122 8.47 -8.01 0.05
C LYS A 122 8.01 -8.30 -1.38
N THR A 123 8.03 -9.57 -1.78
CA THR A 123 7.56 -9.99 -3.11
C THR A 123 6.06 -9.73 -3.25
N ALA A 124 5.25 -10.21 -2.30
CA ALA A 124 3.81 -10.00 -2.37
C ALA A 124 3.43 -8.52 -2.36
N GLN A 125 4.10 -7.69 -1.56
CA GLN A 125 3.86 -6.24 -1.52
C GLN A 125 4.10 -5.59 -2.88
N ALA A 126 5.19 -5.96 -3.56
CA ALA A 126 5.52 -5.45 -4.89
C ALA A 126 4.52 -5.93 -5.96
N ASP A 127 4.12 -7.21 -5.91
CA ASP A 127 3.12 -7.79 -6.83
C ASP A 127 1.73 -7.17 -6.63
N ILE A 128 1.31 -6.98 -5.38
CA ILE A 128 0.04 -6.32 -5.03
C ILE A 128 0.01 -4.91 -5.61
N TRP A 129 1.05 -4.13 -5.36
CA TRP A 129 1.09 -2.74 -5.81
C TRP A 129 1.09 -2.62 -7.34
N GLN A 130 1.85 -3.47 -8.03
CA GLN A 130 1.86 -3.51 -9.51
C GLN A 130 0.54 -4.05 -10.09
N SER A 131 -0.12 -4.99 -9.42
CA SER A 131 -1.45 -5.46 -9.79
C SER A 131 -2.50 -4.34 -9.65
N LEU A 132 -2.42 -3.51 -8.61
CA LEU A 132 -3.30 -2.36 -8.43
C LEU A 132 -3.11 -1.31 -9.54
N LEU A 133 -1.89 -1.08 -10.01
CA LEU A 133 -1.64 -0.26 -11.20
C LEU A 133 -2.31 -0.83 -12.45
N ALA A 134 -2.14 -2.12 -12.71
CA ALA A 134 -2.72 -2.76 -13.87
C ALA A 134 -4.27 -2.69 -13.84
N LEU A 135 -4.86 -2.92 -12.66
CA LEU A 135 -6.30 -2.81 -12.46
C LEU A 135 -6.80 -1.38 -12.69
N ALA A 136 -6.08 -0.36 -12.20
CA ALA A 136 -6.43 1.05 -12.40
C ALA A 136 -6.34 1.49 -13.88
N LEU A 137 -5.45 0.87 -14.67
CA LEU A 137 -5.29 1.15 -16.10
C LEU A 137 -6.30 0.39 -16.98
N SER A 138 -6.81 -0.74 -16.50
CA SER A 138 -7.83 -1.52 -17.19
C SER A 138 -9.24 -0.99 -16.90
N GLN A 139 -10.16 -1.12 -17.86
CA GLN A 139 -11.53 -0.63 -17.71
C GLN A 139 -12.24 -1.27 -16.50
N ALA A 140 -13.04 -0.48 -15.79
CA ALA A 140 -13.62 -0.85 -14.50
C ALA A 140 -14.71 -1.93 -14.63
N HIS A 141 -14.33 -3.20 -14.44
CA HIS A 141 -15.29 -4.27 -14.16
C HIS A 141 -15.61 -4.31 -12.65
N PRO A 142 -16.84 -4.62 -12.21
CA PRO A 142 -17.18 -4.69 -10.78
C PRO A 142 -16.29 -5.66 -9.98
N ALA A 143 -15.90 -6.78 -10.59
CA ALA A 143 -14.97 -7.74 -9.99
C ALA A 143 -13.57 -7.13 -9.77
N ASP A 144 -13.09 -6.31 -10.70
CA ASP A 144 -11.80 -5.62 -10.59
C ASP A 144 -11.85 -4.61 -9.42
N ALA A 145 -12.96 -3.86 -9.26
CA ALA A 145 -13.12 -2.94 -8.14
C ALA A 145 -13.16 -3.65 -6.77
N ALA A 146 -13.76 -4.85 -6.69
CA ALA A 146 -13.75 -5.66 -5.47
C ALA A 146 -12.33 -6.16 -5.14
N LEU A 147 -11.61 -6.67 -6.14
CA LEU A 147 -10.23 -7.11 -5.99
C LEU A 147 -9.30 -5.96 -5.60
N MET A 148 -9.40 -4.80 -6.25
CA MET A 148 -8.63 -3.61 -5.90
C MET A 148 -8.81 -3.22 -4.43
N ARG A 149 -10.05 -3.29 -3.91
CA ARG A 149 -10.34 -3.01 -2.51
C ARG A 149 -9.65 -3.99 -1.57
N GLN A 150 -9.79 -5.30 -1.84
CA GLN A 150 -9.17 -6.36 -1.04
C GLN A 150 -7.64 -6.24 -1.03
N LEU A 151 -7.03 -6.04 -2.20
CA LEU A 151 -5.58 -5.84 -2.34
C LEU A 151 -5.10 -4.57 -1.64
N THR A 152 -5.87 -3.49 -1.70
CA THR A 152 -5.58 -2.25 -0.96
C THR A 152 -5.63 -2.48 0.55
N ASP A 153 -6.57 -3.28 1.05
CA ASP A 153 -6.65 -3.61 2.47
C ASP A 153 -5.44 -4.44 2.94
N VAL A 154 -4.87 -5.31 2.09
CA VAL A 154 -3.60 -5.98 2.39
C VAL A 154 -2.46 -4.97 2.56
N LEU A 155 -2.35 -3.98 1.65
CA LEU A 155 -1.35 -2.92 1.77
C LEU A 155 -1.54 -2.05 3.01
N ARG A 156 -2.79 -1.74 3.39
CA ARG A 156 -3.11 -0.98 4.61
C ARG A 156 -2.63 -1.67 5.87
N VAL A 157 -2.84 -2.98 5.98
CA VAL A 157 -2.30 -3.75 7.11
C VAL A 157 -0.78 -3.68 7.10
N GLY A 158 -0.13 -3.94 5.96
CA GLY A 158 1.33 -3.81 5.85
C GLY A 158 1.86 -2.43 6.24
N TYR A 159 1.18 -1.37 5.83
CA TYR A 159 1.49 0.00 6.17
C TYR A 159 1.34 0.26 7.68
N PHE A 160 0.23 -0.19 8.26
CA PHE A 160 -0.01 -0.15 9.71
C PHE A 160 1.10 -0.88 10.48
N LEU A 161 1.52 -2.07 10.03
CA LEU A 161 2.61 -2.82 10.66
C LEU A 161 3.93 -2.06 10.61
N ARG A 162 4.24 -1.34 9.52
CA ARG A 162 5.45 -0.50 9.41
C ARG A 162 5.43 0.67 10.39
N LEU A 163 4.27 1.30 10.57
CA LEU A 163 4.08 2.35 11.57
C LEU A 163 4.19 1.79 12.99
N LEU A 164 3.61 0.63 13.25
CA LEU A 164 3.65 -0.03 14.55
C LEU A 164 5.09 -0.43 14.94
N ASP A 165 5.88 -0.95 13.99
CA ASP A 165 7.30 -1.27 14.17
C ASP A 165 8.16 -0.03 14.40
N GLY A 166 7.63 1.18 14.18
CA GLY A 166 8.33 2.45 14.38
C GLY A 166 9.20 2.89 13.20
N ARG A 167 9.04 2.29 12.02
CA ARG A 167 9.86 2.59 10.82
C ARG A 167 9.42 3.84 10.07
N LEU A 168 8.18 4.27 10.24
CA LEU A 168 7.58 5.38 9.49
C LEU A 168 7.04 6.51 10.38
N GLY A 169 7.00 6.31 11.70
CA GLY A 169 6.41 7.23 12.66
C GLY A 169 5.86 6.51 13.89
N THR A 170 5.28 7.26 14.83
CA THR A 170 4.67 6.72 16.05
C THR A 170 3.14 6.69 15.95
N LEU A 171 2.55 5.51 16.17
CA LEU A 171 1.11 5.39 16.45
C LEU A 171 0.87 5.79 17.91
N ALA A 172 0.63 7.07 18.15
CA ALA A 172 0.49 7.62 19.50
C ALA A 172 -0.92 7.41 20.10
N GLY A 173 -1.93 7.17 19.26
CA GLY A 173 -3.31 7.03 19.72
C GLY A 173 -4.22 6.27 18.75
N GLN A 174 -5.48 6.14 19.16
CA GLN A 174 -6.51 5.39 18.42
C GLN A 174 -6.84 6.05 17.08
N ALA A 175 -6.81 7.37 17.01
CA ALA A 175 -7.10 8.12 15.78
C ALA A 175 -6.03 7.84 14.72
N GLU A 176 -4.75 7.84 15.10
CA GLU A 176 -3.63 7.51 14.21
C GLU A 176 -3.67 6.05 13.75
N CYS A 177 -4.02 5.12 14.65
CA CYS A 177 -4.20 3.71 14.29
C CYS A 177 -5.32 3.55 13.24
N ARG A 178 -6.46 4.20 13.45
CA ARG A 178 -7.58 4.17 12.49
C ARG A 178 -7.19 4.82 11.17
N ALA A 179 -6.54 5.99 11.21
CA ALA A 179 -6.06 6.70 10.04
C ALA A 179 -5.17 5.81 9.16
N ALA A 180 -4.21 5.10 9.78
CA ALA A 180 -3.34 4.17 9.08
C ALA A 180 -4.12 2.99 8.44
N LEU A 181 -5.13 2.45 9.12
CA LEU A 181 -5.96 1.36 8.61
C LEU A 181 -6.93 1.79 7.50
N VAL A 182 -7.27 3.09 7.40
CA VAL A 182 -8.10 3.63 6.31
C VAL A 182 -7.28 4.36 5.24
N ALA A 183 -5.95 4.35 5.33
CA ALA A 183 -5.07 5.13 4.47
C ALA A 183 -5.39 4.95 2.98
N GLN A 184 -5.36 6.03 2.23
CA GLN A 184 -5.67 6.08 0.81
C GLN A 184 -4.43 5.70 0.01
N LEU A 185 -4.58 4.77 -0.93
CA LEU A 185 -3.52 4.44 -1.86
C LEU A 185 -3.38 5.56 -2.90
N VAL A 186 -2.18 6.12 -3.00
CA VAL A 186 -1.84 7.12 -4.01
C VAL A 186 -1.07 6.42 -5.13
N LEU A 187 -1.74 6.22 -6.27
CA LEU A 187 -1.10 5.73 -7.49
C LEU A 187 -0.48 6.90 -8.28
N PRO A 188 0.68 6.72 -8.92
CA PRO A 188 1.35 7.78 -9.68
C PRO A 188 0.48 8.30 -10.84
N GLN A 189 0.06 9.56 -10.74
CA GLN A 189 -0.81 10.24 -11.72
C GLN A 189 -0.23 10.24 -13.14
N ALA A 190 1.10 10.32 -13.27
CA ALA A 190 1.80 10.21 -14.56
C ALA A 190 1.54 8.87 -15.28
N ILE A 191 1.12 7.84 -14.54
CA ILE A 191 0.79 6.53 -15.08
C ILE A 191 -0.71 6.36 -15.26
N VAL A 192 -1.49 6.55 -14.19
CA VAL A 192 -2.93 6.24 -14.20
C VAL A 192 -3.80 7.33 -14.82
N GLY A 193 -3.24 8.53 -15.06
CA GLY A 193 -3.98 9.71 -15.49
C GLY A 193 -4.84 10.29 -14.36
N ALA A 194 -5.32 11.52 -14.55
CA ALA A 194 -6.20 12.18 -13.58
C ALA A 194 -7.47 11.34 -13.34
N PRO A 195 -7.95 11.21 -12.08
CA PRO A 195 -9.25 10.60 -11.84
C PRO A 195 -10.32 11.38 -12.63
N ARG A 196 -11.12 10.65 -13.42
CA ARG A 196 -12.25 11.23 -14.17
C ARG A 196 -13.41 11.55 -13.24
#